data_AF-A0A5C7XYB3-F1
#
_entry.id   AF-A0A5C7XYB3-F1
#
_cell.length_a   1.000
_cell.length_b   1.000
_cell.length_c   1.000
_cell.angle_alpha   90.00
_cell.angle_beta   90.00
_cell.angle_gamma   90.00
#
_symmetry.space_group_name_H-M   'P 1'
#
loop_
_entity.id
_entity.type
_entity.pdbx_description
1 polymer ?
#
loop_
_entity_poly.entity_id
_entity_poly.type
_entity_poly.pdbx_seq_one_letter_code
_entity_poly.pdbx_strand_id
1 'polypeptide(L)'
;MVRVLHLAQALVGFAAISVASPPTAIAAPQKVSGQIACINSASPVGVWIQAESSKSGWASKNVPIEMGGFSKVNFSYTLDKGGRYQVHVGCGGTAKNWGSNIKSGYVSGNRNFVCNDAKPWTIAAFKAVAGRVFGKADLTQGVPYGKCNVI
;
A
#
# COMPACT_ATOMS: atom_id res chain seq x y z
N MET A 1 -79.47 22.29 -31.09
CA MET A 1 -78.72 21.46 -30.12
C MET A 1 -78.22 20.25 -30.92
N VAL A 2 -76.94 20.00 -31.15
CA VAL A 2 -75.90 19.52 -30.21
C VAL A 2 -74.50 19.77 -30.81
N ARG A 3 -73.49 19.84 -29.91
CA ARG A 3 -72.10 20.30 -30.05
C ARG A 3 -71.16 19.40 -30.87
N VAL A 4 -70.27 20.10 -31.61
CA VAL A 4 -68.81 19.90 -31.83
C VAL A 4 -68.16 18.64 -31.25
N LEU A 5 -67.28 17.98 -32.03
CA LEU A 5 -66.04 17.42 -31.48
C LEU A 5 -64.88 17.55 -32.50
N HIS A 6 -63.86 18.33 -32.13
CA HIS A 6 -62.61 18.53 -32.86
C HIS A 6 -61.55 17.51 -32.46
N LEU A 7 -60.62 17.27 -33.39
CA LEU A 7 -59.40 16.46 -33.32
C LEU A 7 -58.54 16.70 -32.07
N ALA A 8 -57.81 15.65 -31.64
CA ALA A 8 -56.46 15.79 -31.09
C ALA A 8 -55.69 14.47 -31.20
N GLN A 9 -54.74 14.37 -32.15
CA GLN A 9 -53.71 13.34 -32.15
C GLN A 9 -52.56 13.82 -31.26
N ALA A 10 -52.27 13.08 -30.19
CA ALA A 10 -51.14 13.35 -29.30
C ALA A 10 -49.89 12.60 -29.80
N LEU A 11 -48.93 13.33 -30.37
CA LEU A 11 -47.57 12.86 -30.65
C LEU A 11 -46.76 12.94 -29.36
N VAL A 12 -46.46 11.77 -28.76
CA VAL A 12 -45.59 11.67 -27.58
C VAL A 12 -44.14 11.60 -28.07
N GLY A 13 -43.42 12.72 -27.99
CA GLY A 13 -41.99 12.79 -28.28
C GLY A 13 -41.15 12.27 -27.11
N PHE A 14 -40.40 11.19 -27.34
CA PHE A 14 -39.38 10.71 -26.41
C PHE A 14 -38.14 11.61 -26.51
N ALA A 15 -37.93 12.48 -25.52
CA ALA A 15 -36.68 13.23 -25.37
C ALA A 15 -35.59 12.28 -24.85
N ALA A 16 -34.60 11.96 -25.68
CA ALA A 16 -33.40 11.23 -25.27
C ALA A 16 -32.54 12.13 -24.37
N ILE A 17 -32.56 11.89 -23.06
CA ILE A 17 -31.67 12.56 -22.11
C ILE A 17 -30.30 11.88 -22.21
N SER A 18 -29.39 12.49 -22.96
CA SER A 18 -27.98 12.08 -22.99
C SER A 18 -27.32 12.43 -21.66
N VAL A 19 -27.21 11.44 -20.75
CA VAL A 19 -26.36 11.54 -19.57
C VAL A 19 -24.90 11.59 -20.01
N ALA A 20 -24.35 12.80 -20.08
CA ALA A 20 -22.91 12.99 -20.24
C ALA A 20 -22.22 12.57 -18.95
N SER A 21 -21.57 11.40 -18.95
CA SER A 21 -20.70 10.97 -17.86
C SER A 21 -19.56 12.00 -17.70
N PRO A 22 -19.26 12.49 -16.49
CA PRO A 22 -18.13 13.37 -16.29
C PRO A 22 -16.83 12.67 -16.70
N PRO A 23 -15.88 13.37 -17.33
CA PRO A 23 -14.61 12.76 -17.73
C PRO A 23 -13.88 12.27 -16.47
N THR A 24 -13.52 10.98 -16.45
CA THR A 24 -12.69 10.41 -15.41
C THR A 24 -11.34 11.12 -15.44
N ALA A 25 -11.05 11.95 -14.43
CA ALA A 25 -9.77 12.63 -14.33
C ALA A 25 -8.65 11.58 -14.23
N ILE A 26 -7.80 11.51 -15.26
CA ILE A 26 -6.59 10.68 -15.22
C ILE A 26 -5.64 11.36 -14.23
N ALA A 27 -5.36 10.69 -13.12
CA ALA A 27 -4.42 11.22 -12.14
C ALA A 27 -3.03 11.39 -12.78
N ALA A 28 -2.42 12.55 -12.55
CA ALA A 28 -1.12 12.89 -13.10
C ALA A 28 -0.01 11.98 -12.51
N PRO A 29 1.13 11.83 -13.20
CA PRO A 29 2.28 11.14 -12.66
C PRO A 29 2.66 11.66 -11.27
N GLN A 30 2.85 10.77 -10.30
CA GLN A 30 3.14 11.12 -8.92
C GLN A 30 4.34 10.34 -8.41
N LYS A 31 5.36 11.05 -7.93
CA LYS A 31 6.45 10.44 -7.16
C LYS A 31 5.96 10.13 -5.74
N VAL A 32 6.16 8.89 -5.29
CA VAL A 32 5.92 8.45 -3.92
C VAL A 32 7.24 8.01 -3.28
N SER A 33 7.39 8.30 -1.99
CA SER A 33 8.60 7.96 -1.24
C SER A 33 8.34 7.86 0.26
N GLY A 34 9.31 7.33 0.98
CA GLY A 34 9.35 7.32 2.43
C GLY A 34 10.44 6.40 2.96
N GLN A 35 10.37 6.07 4.24
CA GLN A 35 11.27 5.15 4.91
C GLN A 35 10.55 3.84 5.27
N ILE A 36 11.23 2.70 5.11
CA ILE A 36 10.70 1.38 5.43
C ILE A 36 11.66 0.69 6.40
N ALA A 37 11.10 0.06 7.44
CA ALA A 37 11.85 -0.72 8.41
C ALA A 37 11.33 -2.16 8.55
N CYS A 38 12.23 -3.11 8.79
CA CYS A 38 11.88 -4.44 9.32
C CYS A 38 12.16 -4.47 10.82
N ILE A 39 11.25 -4.98 11.64
CA ILE A 39 11.36 -4.88 13.11
C ILE A 39 12.48 -5.77 13.65
N ASN A 40 12.63 -6.99 13.12
CA ASN A 40 13.48 -8.02 13.72
C ASN A 40 14.64 -8.44 12.81
N SER A 41 14.57 -8.20 11.50
CA SER A 41 15.68 -8.39 10.58
C SER A 41 16.51 -7.11 10.41
N ALA A 42 17.67 -7.27 9.77
CA ALA A 42 18.40 -6.15 9.19
C ALA A 42 17.58 -5.43 8.10
N SER A 43 18.19 -4.38 7.53
CA SER A 43 17.58 -3.48 6.53
C SER A 43 16.86 -4.23 5.40
N PRO A 44 15.71 -3.70 4.93
CA PRO A 44 15.00 -4.25 3.78
C PRO A 44 15.89 -4.52 2.57
N VAL A 45 15.86 -5.76 2.06
CA VAL A 45 16.69 -6.21 0.94
C VAL A 45 16.05 -5.88 -0.42
N GLY A 46 14.76 -5.55 -0.45
CA GLY A 46 14.03 -5.14 -1.64
C GLY A 46 12.72 -4.44 -1.32
N VAL A 47 12.26 -3.59 -2.23
CA VAL A 47 10.96 -2.90 -2.15
C VAL A 47 10.32 -2.93 -3.53
N TRP A 48 9.19 -3.63 -3.63
CA TRP A 48 8.35 -3.68 -4.83
C TRP A 48 7.08 -2.89 -4.59
N ILE A 49 6.73 -2.02 -5.55
CA ILE A 49 5.52 -1.21 -5.52
C ILE A 49 4.46 -1.88 -6.38
N GLN A 50 3.37 -2.30 -5.74
CA GLN A 50 2.17 -2.72 -6.43
C GLN A 50 1.20 -1.53 -6.54
N ALA A 51 1.16 -0.91 -7.71
CA ALA A 51 0.27 0.21 -7.98
C ALA A 51 -1.16 -0.27 -8.28
N GLU A 52 -2.16 0.52 -7.89
CA GLU A 52 -3.57 0.23 -8.16
C GLU A 52 -3.98 0.61 -9.59
N SER A 53 -3.56 1.80 -10.05
CA SER A 53 -3.89 2.35 -11.37
C SER A 53 -2.67 2.60 -12.27
N SER A 54 -1.48 2.64 -11.69
CA SER A 54 -0.20 2.85 -12.38
C SER A 54 0.49 1.52 -12.68
N LYS A 55 1.62 1.56 -13.39
CA LYS A 55 2.50 0.39 -13.51
C LYS A 55 3.08 0.03 -12.14
N SER A 56 3.21 -1.27 -11.89
CA SER A 56 3.92 -1.80 -10.72
C SER A 56 5.40 -2.00 -11.04
N GLY A 57 6.27 -1.94 -10.04
CA GLY A 57 7.70 -2.06 -10.28
C GLY A 57 8.59 -1.99 -9.05
N TRP A 58 9.88 -2.20 -9.25
CA TRP A 58 10.90 -2.04 -8.23
C TRP A 58 11.06 -0.57 -7.85
N ALA A 59 11.06 -0.27 -6.56
CA ALA A 59 11.43 1.05 -6.07
C ALA A 59 12.95 1.21 -6.07
N SER A 60 13.39 2.44 -6.32
CA SER A 60 14.76 2.85 -5.97
C SER A 60 14.87 2.87 -4.45
N LYS A 61 15.95 2.31 -3.90
CA LYS A 61 16.20 2.29 -2.46
C LYS A 61 17.62 2.70 -2.12
N ASN A 62 17.79 3.34 -0.97
CA ASN A 62 19.10 3.62 -0.39
C ASN A 62 19.07 3.42 1.13
N VAL A 63 20.15 2.87 1.68
CA VAL A 63 20.30 2.71 3.13
C VAL A 63 20.75 4.07 3.68
N PRO A 64 20.04 4.67 4.66
CA PRO A 64 20.50 5.88 5.33
C PRO A 64 21.77 5.59 6.13
N ILE A 65 22.77 6.49 6.06
CA ILE A 65 24.00 6.37 6.85
C ILE A 65 23.71 6.94 8.24
N GLU A 66 23.09 6.14 9.11
CA GLU A 66 22.81 6.49 10.50
C GLU A 66 23.46 5.47 11.44
N MET A 67 24.26 5.94 12.41
CA MET A 67 24.86 5.06 13.41
C MET A 67 23.77 4.41 14.28
N GLY A 68 23.76 3.08 14.36
CA GLY A 68 22.74 2.30 15.08
C GLY A 68 21.46 2.00 14.28
N GLY A 69 21.36 2.42 13.02
CA GLY A 69 20.16 2.38 12.20
C GLY A 69 20.11 1.31 11.09
N PHE A 70 20.72 0.14 11.27
CA PHE A 70 20.82 -0.91 10.24
C PHE A 70 19.50 -1.61 9.85
N SER A 71 18.33 -1.11 10.28
CA SER A 71 17.03 -1.75 10.04
C SER A 71 16.11 -0.97 9.07
N LYS A 72 16.59 0.12 8.46
CA LYS A 72 15.75 1.02 7.64
C LYS A 72 16.33 1.27 6.25
N VAL A 73 15.46 1.51 5.27
CA VAL A 73 15.83 2.04 3.93
C VAL A 73 14.89 3.16 3.53
N ASN A 74 15.41 4.14 2.80
CA ASN A 74 14.58 5.08 2.06
C ASN A 74 14.20 4.45 0.73
N PHE A 75 12.96 4.67 0.28
CA PHE A 75 12.48 4.23 -1.02
C PHE A 75 11.86 5.38 -1.81
N SER A 76 11.87 5.27 -3.13
CA SER A 76 11.07 6.11 -4.02
C SER A 76 10.65 5.39 -5.29
N TYR A 77 9.50 5.77 -5.82
CA TYR A 77 8.91 5.23 -7.05
C TYR A 77 8.02 6.27 -7.72
N THR A 78 7.89 6.22 -9.04
CA THR A 78 6.98 7.10 -9.79
C THR A 78 5.78 6.30 -10.27
N LEU A 79 4.60 6.66 -9.79
CA LEU A 79 3.31 6.18 -10.28
C LEU A 79 2.98 6.97 -11.55
N ASP A 80 3.03 6.33 -12.72
CA ASP A 80 2.88 6.99 -14.03
C ASP A 80 1.48 7.57 -14.28
N LYS A 81 0.48 7.11 -13.54
CA LYS A 81 -0.91 7.60 -13.56
C LYS A 81 -1.39 7.98 -12.15
N GLY A 82 -0.46 8.29 -11.24
CA GLY A 82 -0.77 8.55 -9.84
C GLY A 82 -1.52 7.41 -9.14
N GLY A 83 -2.40 7.76 -8.20
CA GLY A 83 -3.26 6.81 -7.50
C GLY A 83 -2.63 6.18 -6.25
N ARG A 84 -3.20 5.06 -5.83
CA ARG A 84 -2.79 4.32 -4.63
C ARG A 84 -1.77 3.24 -4.97
N TYR A 85 -1.04 2.82 -3.95
CA TYR A 85 -0.04 1.76 -4.05
C TYR A 85 0.05 0.95 -2.76
N GLN A 86 0.51 -0.28 -2.88
CA GLN A 86 0.92 -1.17 -1.80
C GLN A 86 2.43 -1.39 -1.89
N VAL A 87 3.13 -1.38 -0.74
CA VAL A 87 4.53 -1.80 -0.68
C VAL A 87 4.62 -3.29 -0.37
N HIS A 88 5.51 -3.97 -1.07
CA HIS A 88 5.96 -5.34 -0.79
C HIS A 88 7.43 -5.24 -0.39
N VAL A 89 7.74 -5.68 0.83
CA VAL A 89 9.03 -5.46 1.48
C VAL A 89 9.70 -6.79 1.72
N GLY A 90 10.91 -6.93 1.17
CA GLY A 90 11.79 -8.06 1.44
C GLY A 90 12.51 -7.87 2.78
N CYS A 91 12.06 -8.56 3.81
CA CYS A 91 12.76 -8.62 5.11
C CYS A 91 13.62 -9.89 5.20
N GLY A 92 14.93 -9.71 5.34
CA GLY A 92 15.94 -10.79 5.30
C GLY A 92 16.16 -11.41 3.91
N GLY A 93 17.15 -12.29 3.81
CA GLY A 93 17.54 -12.94 2.54
C GLY A 93 18.40 -12.04 1.65
N THR A 94 18.13 -12.05 0.34
CA THR A 94 18.85 -11.25 -0.68
C THR A 94 17.86 -10.52 -1.57
N ALA A 95 18.31 -9.52 -2.35
CA ALA A 95 17.43 -8.78 -3.26
C ALA A 95 16.71 -9.68 -4.30
N LYS A 96 17.30 -10.83 -4.67
CA LYS A 96 16.74 -11.80 -5.63
C LYS A 96 15.90 -12.91 -4.95
N ASN A 97 16.13 -13.17 -3.66
CA ASN A 97 15.43 -14.21 -2.91
C ASN A 97 15.16 -13.71 -1.49
N TRP A 98 13.95 -13.19 -1.27
CA TRP A 98 13.56 -12.58 -0.01
C TRP A 98 13.31 -13.64 1.07
N GLY A 99 13.79 -13.39 2.29
CA GLY A 99 13.48 -14.24 3.44
C GLY A 99 12.01 -14.18 3.85
N SER A 100 11.35 -13.04 3.60
CA SER A 100 9.91 -12.82 3.75
C SER A 100 9.44 -11.72 2.81
N ASN A 101 8.22 -11.87 2.28
CA ASN A 101 7.53 -10.84 1.50
C ASN A 101 6.38 -10.25 2.32
N ILE A 102 6.59 -9.07 2.87
CA ILE A 102 5.65 -8.42 3.80
C ILE A 102 4.95 -7.27 3.09
N LYS A 103 3.61 -7.20 3.22
CA LYS A 103 2.80 -6.27 2.45
C LYS A 103 2.11 -5.23 3.33
N SER A 104 2.00 -4.00 2.84
CA SER A 104 1.12 -2.98 3.43
C SER A 104 -0.33 -3.12 2.96
N GLY A 105 -1.22 -2.24 3.43
CA GLY A 105 -2.45 -1.91 2.69
C GLY A 105 -2.18 -0.95 1.51
N TYR A 106 -3.19 -0.68 0.69
CA TYR A 106 -3.11 0.36 -0.35
C TYR A 106 -3.19 1.76 0.27
N VAL A 107 -2.22 2.61 -0.03
CA VAL A 107 -2.06 3.98 0.49
C VAL A 107 -1.83 4.98 -0.65
N SER A 108 -1.95 6.27 -0.37
CA SER A 108 -1.64 7.37 -1.32
C SER A 108 -0.51 8.24 -0.79
N GLY A 109 0.23 8.90 -1.69
CA GLY A 109 1.26 9.89 -1.34
C GLY A 109 2.47 9.29 -0.62
N ASN A 110 3.30 10.16 -0.03
CA ASN A 110 4.49 9.73 0.70
C ASN A 110 4.11 9.09 2.05
N ARG A 111 4.70 7.94 2.38
CA ARG A 111 4.39 7.17 3.59
C ARG A 111 5.62 6.43 4.12
N ASN A 112 5.74 6.39 5.44
CA ASN A 112 6.71 5.56 6.12
C ASN A 112 6.05 4.25 6.56
N PHE A 113 6.83 3.17 6.65
CA PHE A 113 6.33 1.86 7.01
C PHE A 113 7.23 1.15 8.01
N VAL A 114 6.58 0.40 8.89
CA VAL A 114 7.24 -0.59 9.74
C VAL A 114 6.62 -1.96 9.48
N CYS A 115 7.46 -2.97 9.24
CA CYS A 115 7.08 -4.29 8.78
C CYS A 115 7.43 -5.34 9.83
N ASN A 116 6.44 -6.14 10.25
CA ASN A 116 6.67 -7.21 11.21
C ASN A 116 7.05 -8.53 10.52
N ASP A 117 8.34 -8.83 10.59
CA ASP A 117 8.98 -10.04 10.09
C ASP A 117 9.24 -11.09 11.18
N ALA A 118 8.87 -10.84 12.43
CA ALA A 118 8.99 -11.83 13.50
C ALA A 118 7.96 -12.95 13.34
N LYS A 119 8.47 -14.12 12.95
CA LYS A 119 7.68 -15.34 12.84
C LYS A 119 7.03 -15.69 14.18
N PRO A 120 5.77 -16.17 14.22
CA PRO A 120 5.11 -16.50 15.48
C PRO A 120 5.93 -17.47 16.36
N TRP A 121 6.63 -18.42 15.75
CA TRP A 121 7.46 -19.39 16.48
C TRP A 121 8.72 -18.76 17.09
N THR A 122 9.35 -17.76 16.45
CA THR A 122 10.51 -17.08 17.04
C THR A 122 10.10 -16.22 18.22
N ILE A 123 8.94 -15.56 18.14
CA ILE A 123 8.36 -14.84 19.28
C ILE A 123 8.04 -15.79 20.42
N ALA A 124 7.44 -16.95 20.13
CA ALA A 124 7.14 -17.97 21.14
C ALA A 124 8.43 -18.49 21.81
N ALA A 125 9.47 -18.79 21.03
CA ALA A 125 10.77 -19.22 21.53
C ALA A 125 11.43 -18.14 22.39
N PHE A 126 11.44 -16.88 21.95
CA PHE A 126 11.98 -15.76 22.73
C PHE A 126 11.23 -15.59 24.06
N LYS A 127 9.89 -15.64 24.03
CA LYS A 127 9.07 -15.58 25.25
C LYS A 127 9.36 -16.73 26.20
N ALA A 128 9.60 -17.93 25.69
CA ALA A 128 9.92 -19.11 26.49
C ALA A 128 11.31 -19.03 27.14
N VAL A 129 12.31 -18.49 26.43
CA VAL A 129 13.71 -18.46 26.86
C VAL A 129 14.07 -17.15 27.58
N ALA A 130 13.88 -16.02 26.91
CA ALA A 130 14.31 -14.70 27.38
C ALA A 130 13.22 -13.93 28.13
N GLY A 131 11.94 -14.19 27.83
CA GLY A 131 10.81 -13.50 28.46
C GLY A 131 10.73 -13.70 29.99
N ARG A 132 11.34 -14.77 30.51
CA ARG A 132 11.45 -15.05 31.94
C ARG A 132 12.53 -14.22 32.66
N VAL A 133 13.52 -13.73 31.93
CA VAL A 133 14.70 -13.04 32.48
C VAL A 133 14.68 -11.54 32.19
N PHE A 134 14.26 -11.15 30.99
CA PHE A 134 14.32 -9.77 30.50
C PHE A 134 12.93 -9.10 30.39
N GLY A 135 11.88 -9.77 30.84
CA GLY A 135 10.50 -9.28 30.73
C GLY A 135 9.88 -9.47 29.34
N LYS A 136 8.60 -9.07 29.20
CA LYS A 136 7.81 -9.23 27.96
C LYS A 136 8.12 -8.09 26.97
N ALA A 137 9.25 -8.14 26.28
CA ALA A 137 9.49 -7.25 25.15
C ALA A 137 8.46 -7.52 24.03
N ASP A 138 7.82 -6.46 23.52
CA ASP A 138 6.91 -6.57 22.37
C ASP A 138 7.71 -6.54 21.05
N LEU A 139 8.04 -7.73 20.56
CA LEU A 139 8.75 -7.94 19.29
C LEU A 139 7.88 -7.67 18.05
N THR A 140 6.59 -7.37 18.24
CA THR A 140 5.65 -7.07 17.15
C THR A 140 5.42 -5.58 16.97
N GLN A 141 5.72 -4.76 17.98
CA GLN A 141 5.39 -3.33 18.03
C GLN A 141 3.92 -3.05 17.65
N GLY A 142 3.00 -3.96 18.00
CA GLY A 142 1.58 -3.89 17.64
C GLY A 142 1.25 -4.16 16.16
N VAL A 143 2.22 -4.53 15.33
CA VAL A 143 2.02 -4.81 13.90
C VAL A 143 1.79 -6.32 13.70
N PRO A 144 0.72 -6.75 13.02
CA PRO A 144 0.50 -8.18 12.75
C PRO A 144 1.63 -8.78 11.92
N TYR A 145 2.01 -10.04 12.21
CA TYR A 145 3.04 -10.74 11.43
C TYR A 145 2.69 -10.77 9.93
N GLY A 146 3.68 -10.52 9.08
CA GLY A 146 3.50 -10.50 7.63
C GLY A 146 2.77 -9.25 7.12
N LYS A 147 2.62 -8.22 7.96
CA LYS A 147 2.07 -6.91 7.58
C LYS A 147 3.07 -5.78 7.79
N CYS A 148 2.92 -4.75 6.95
CA CYS A 148 3.52 -3.45 7.16
C CYS A 148 2.43 -2.45 7.53
N ASN A 149 2.65 -1.67 8.59
CA ASN A 149 1.79 -0.56 8.99
C ASN A 149 2.43 0.77 8.59
N VAL A 150 1.58 1.75 8.30
CA VAL A 150 1.99 3.14 8.14
C VAL A 150 2.31 3.73 9.50
N ILE A 151 3.38 4.53 9.58
CA ILE A 151 3.80 5.28 10.77
C ILE A 151 3.96 6.77 10.47
#